data_AF-A0A562ZUX6-F1
#
_entry.id   AF-A0A562ZUX6-F1
#
_cell.length_a   1.000
_cell.length_b   1.000
_cell.length_c   1.000
_cell.angle_alpha   90.00
_cell.angle_beta   90.00
_cell.angle_gamma   90.00
#
_symmetry.space_group_name_H-M   'P 1'
#
loop_
_entity.id
_entity.type
_entity.pdbx_description
1 polymer ?
#
loop_
_entity_poly.entity_id
_entity_poly.type
_entity_poly.pdbx_seq_one_letter_code
_entity_poly.pdbx_strand_id
1 'polypeptide(L)'
;MKIVQALALAAFAFAAAAPAVAGPDDEKWIKQCQHDNRNEGAKPEVVTKYCTCMNDKMDNNETRSITQWEKANPNAAKACSAQAGWK
;
A
#
# COMPACT_ATOMS: atom_id res chain seq x y z
N MET A 1 -0.41 -45.94 -20.59
CA MET A 1 -0.48 -45.72 -19.13
C MET A 1 0.14 -44.38 -18.80
N LYS A 2 -0.60 -43.58 -18.01
CA LYS A 2 -0.18 -42.41 -17.22
C LYS A 2 0.01 -41.10 -18.01
N ILE A 3 -1.04 -40.26 -18.18
CA ILE A 3 -1.67 -39.34 -17.19
C ILE A 3 -0.81 -38.06 -17.05
N VAL A 4 -1.15 -36.96 -17.76
CA VAL A 4 -1.87 -35.74 -17.24
C VAL A 4 -0.87 -34.75 -16.61
N GLN A 5 -0.78 -33.44 -16.87
CA GLN A 5 -1.70 -32.28 -16.67
C GLN A 5 -0.87 -31.06 -17.15
N ALA A 6 -1.24 -30.16 -18.08
CA ALA A 6 -2.31 -29.16 -18.08
C ALA A 6 -2.45 -28.35 -16.76
N LEU A 7 -2.13 -27.06 -16.85
CA LEU A 7 -2.52 -25.91 -16.00
C LEU A 7 -2.52 -26.07 -14.47
N ALA A 8 -1.78 -25.20 -13.79
CA ALA A 8 -2.23 -24.66 -12.51
C ALA A 8 -1.78 -23.21 -12.32
N LEU A 9 -2.80 -22.38 -12.09
CA LEU A 9 -2.79 -20.95 -11.87
C LEU A 9 -1.76 -20.56 -10.80
N ALA A 10 -0.92 -19.57 -11.10
CA ALA A 10 -0.38 -18.71 -10.05
C ALA A 10 -1.56 -17.88 -9.53
N ALA A 11 -2.19 -18.38 -8.47
CA ALA A 11 -3.24 -17.68 -7.75
C ALA A 11 -2.66 -16.36 -7.24
N PHE A 12 -3.05 -15.26 -7.91
CA PHE A 12 -3.03 -13.95 -7.30
C PHE A 12 -3.98 -14.02 -6.11
N ALA A 13 -3.42 -14.28 -4.93
CA ALA A 13 -4.08 -13.95 -3.69
C ALA A 13 -4.20 -12.42 -3.66
N PHE A 14 -5.29 -11.91 -4.24
CA PHE A 14 -5.87 -10.67 -3.77
C PHE A 14 -6.22 -10.92 -2.31
N ALA A 15 -5.31 -10.56 -1.41
CA ALA A 15 -5.68 -10.34 -0.03
C ALA A 15 -6.78 -9.30 -0.08
N ALA A 16 -8.02 -9.74 0.17
CA ALA A 16 -9.11 -8.83 0.44
C ALA A 16 -8.60 -7.89 1.53
N ALA A 17 -8.53 -6.59 1.22
CA ALA A 17 -8.25 -5.57 2.20
C ALA A 17 -9.40 -5.63 3.21
N ALA A 18 -9.23 -6.42 4.26
CA ALA A 18 -10.02 -6.28 5.46
C ALA A 18 -9.87 -4.82 5.89
N PRO A 19 -10.94 -4.15 6.36
CA PRO A 19 -10.78 -2.83 6.93
C PRO A 19 -9.86 -2.96 8.14
N ALA A 20 -8.59 -2.60 7.96
CA ALA A 20 -7.65 -2.49 9.05
C ALA A 20 -8.17 -1.37 9.94
N VAL A 21 -8.51 -1.72 11.18
CA VAL A 21 -8.81 -0.72 12.21
C VAL A 21 -7.48 -0.06 12.51
N ALA A 22 -7.26 1.12 11.90
CA ALA A 22 -6.08 1.92 12.13
C ALA A 22 -5.95 2.21 13.63
N GLY A 23 -4.83 1.79 14.23
CA GLY A 23 -4.45 2.22 15.57
C GLY A 23 -4.18 3.73 15.62
N PRO A 24 -4.06 4.33 16.82
CA PRO A 24 -3.81 5.76 16.95
C PRO A 24 -2.52 6.22 16.22
N ASP A 25 -1.51 5.36 16.14
CA ASP A 25 -0.28 5.63 15.40
C ASP A 25 -0.47 5.54 13.88
N ASP A 26 -1.30 4.61 13.39
CA ASP A 26 -1.64 4.48 11.97
C ASP A 26 -2.32 5.76 11.45
N GLU A 27 -3.26 6.31 12.22
CA GLU A 27 -3.94 7.56 11.85
C GLU A 27 -2.95 8.72 11.75
N LYS A 28 -1.99 8.81 12.69
CA LYS A 28 -0.94 9.84 12.68
C LYS A 28 -0.05 9.71 11.45
N TRP A 29 0.41 8.51 11.12
CA TRP A 29 1.30 8.30 9.97
C TRP A 29 0.60 8.55 8.63
N ILE A 30 -0.65 8.09 8.50
CA ILE A 30 -1.47 8.34 7.30
C ILE A 30 -1.68 9.85 7.10
N LYS A 31 -2.01 10.60 8.15
CA LYS A 31 -2.17 12.07 8.07
C LYS A 31 -0.88 12.77 7.67
N GLN A 32 0.26 12.34 8.21
CA GLN A 32 1.56 12.88 7.82
C GLN A 32 1.84 12.63 6.33
N CYS A 33 1.60 11.40 5.86
CA CYS A 33 1.74 11.06 4.44
C CYS A 33 0.83 11.91 3.54
N GLN A 34 -0.43 12.12 3.93
CA GLN A 34 -1.36 12.98 3.18
C GLN A 34 -0.83 14.42 3.08
N HIS A 35 -0.34 14.96 4.20
CA HIS A 35 0.24 16.30 4.24
C HIS A 35 1.49 16.41 3.35
N ASP A 36 2.38 15.40 3.38
CA ASP A 36 3.60 15.37 2.58
C ASP A 36 3.28 15.34 1.08
N ASN A 37 2.20 14.65 0.69
CA ASN A 37 1.79 14.46 -0.71
C ASN A 37 0.77 15.50 -1.22
N ARG A 38 0.37 16.49 -0.39
CA ARG A 38 -0.72 17.44 -0.69
C ARG A 38 -0.52 18.28 -1.97
N ASN A 39 0.74 18.43 -2.40
CA ASN A 39 1.12 19.25 -3.55
C ASN A 39 1.48 18.41 -4.79
N GLU A 40 1.33 17.08 -4.76
CA GLU A 40 1.65 16.21 -5.91
C GLU A 40 0.54 16.16 -6.98
N GLY A 41 -0.56 16.89 -6.78
CA GLY A 41 -1.63 17.04 -7.78
C GLY A 41 -2.66 15.90 -7.84
N ALA A 42 -2.54 14.90 -6.96
CA ALA A 42 -3.56 13.86 -6.80
C ALA A 42 -4.78 14.37 -6.00
N LYS A 43 -5.97 13.81 -6.27
CA LYS A 43 -7.16 14.08 -5.47
C LYS A 43 -6.94 13.60 -4.02
N PRO A 44 -7.51 14.26 -3.00
CA PRO A 44 -7.34 13.86 -1.59
C PRO A 44 -7.68 12.39 -1.32
N GLU A 45 -8.70 11.85 -1.99
CA GLU A 45 -9.10 10.44 -1.88
C GLU A 45 -8.05 9.47 -2.45
N VAL A 46 -7.37 9.85 -3.54
CA VAL A 46 -6.28 9.07 -4.14
C VAL A 46 -5.08 9.06 -3.20
N VAL A 47 -4.72 10.23 -2.64
CA VAL A 47 -3.65 10.34 -1.65
C VAL A 47 -3.96 9.53 -0.39
N THR A 48 -5.21 9.55 0.07
CA THR A 48 -5.64 8.75 1.23
C THR A 48 -5.48 7.26 0.96
N LYS A 49 -5.96 6.75 -0.18
CA LYS A 49 -5.80 5.35 -0.57
C LYS A 49 -4.32 4.94 -0.65
N TYR A 50 -3.48 5.80 -1.22
CA TYR A 50 -2.03 5.58 -1.30
C TYR A 50 -1.42 5.48 0.11
N CYS A 51 -1.65 6.47 0.95
CA CYS A 51 -1.07 6.54 2.29
C CYS A 51 -1.52 5.39 3.19
N THR A 52 -2.79 4.99 3.13
CA THR A 52 -3.28 3.80 3.84
C THR A 52 -2.58 2.53 3.34
N CYS A 53 -2.50 2.32 2.03
CA CYS A 53 -1.82 1.16 1.46
C CYS A 53 -0.34 1.09 1.87
N MET A 54 0.33 2.24 1.95
CA MET A 54 1.73 2.29 2.38
C MET A 54 1.89 1.98 3.86
N ASN A 55 1.02 2.52 4.72
CA ASN A 55 1.02 2.20 6.15
C ASN A 55 0.84 0.70 6.39
N ASP A 56 -0.13 0.07 5.72
CA ASP A 56 -0.44 -1.36 5.87
C ASP A 56 0.72 -2.28 5.44
N LYS A 57 1.67 -1.77 4.66
CA LYS A 57 2.86 -2.50 4.22
C LYS A 57 4.07 -2.29 5.11
N MET A 58 4.02 -1.31 6.03
CA MET A 58 5.09 -1.06 6.98
C MET A 58 4.99 -2.05 8.15
N ASP A 59 6.14 -2.43 8.71
CA ASP A 59 6.17 -3.22 9.94
C ASP A 59 5.82 -2.34 11.13
N ASN A 60 5.21 -2.92 12.18
CA ASN A 60 4.86 -2.18 13.40
C ASN A 60 6.08 -1.61 14.15
N ASN A 61 7.29 -2.12 13.90
CA ASN A 61 8.54 -1.60 14.45
C ASN A 61 9.23 -0.59 13.53
N GLU A 62 8.61 -0.21 12.40
CA GLU A 62 9.14 0.81 11.52
C GLU A 62 9.11 2.19 12.21
N THR A 63 10.23 2.91 12.12
CA THR A 63 10.40 4.22 12.80
C THR A 63 10.42 5.38 11.82
N ARG A 64 10.57 5.09 10.52
CA ARG A 64 10.50 6.08 9.44
C ARG A 64 9.06 6.50 9.18
N SER A 65 8.85 7.74 8.74
CA SER A 65 7.56 8.12 8.17
C SER A 65 7.29 7.35 6.87
N ILE A 66 6.02 7.25 6.45
CA ILE A 66 5.62 6.63 5.17
C ILE A 66 6.44 7.21 4.00
N THR A 67 6.55 8.54 3.91
CA THR A 67 7.30 9.25 2.85
C THR A 67 8.82 9.00 2.89
N GLN A 68 9.39 8.67 4.06
CA GLN A 68 10.79 8.26 4.16
C GLN A 68 10.96 6.80 3.78
N TRP A 69 10.04 5.95 4.22
CA TRP A 69 10.04 4.52 3.95
C TRP A 69 9.82 4.20 2.48
N GLU A 70 8.94 4.93 1.79
CA GLU A 70 8.61 4.69 0.37
C GLU A 70 9.84 4.76 -0.54
N LYS A 71 10.80 5.65 -0.23
CA LYS A 71 12.04 5.84 -1.00
C LYS A 71 12.93 4.60 -0.96
N ALA A 72 12.90 3.86 0.15
CA ALA A 72 13.61 2.60 0.30
C ALA A 72 12.79 1.40 -0.22
N ASN A 73 11.50 1.59 -0.50
CA ASN A 73 10.56 0.53 -0.87
C ASN A 73 9.80 0.86 -2.17
N PRO A 74 10.51 1.05 -3.30
CA PRO A 74 9.90 1.48 -4.56
C PRO A 74 8.84 0.50 -5.10
N ASN A 75 8.98 -0.79 -4.80
CA ASN A 75 7.98 -1.80 -5.18
C ASN A 75 6.66 -1.62 -4.43
N ALA A 76 6.71 -1.26 -3.14
CA ALA A 76 5.52 -0.95 -2.35
C ALA A 76 4.87 0.35 -2.86
N ALA A 77 5.67 1.39 -3.09
CA ALA A 77 5.20 2.65 -3.66
C ALA A 77 4.50 2.46 -5.01
N LYS A 78 5.06 1.65 -5.91
CA LYS A 78 4.46 1.32 -7.21
C LYS A 78 3.15 0.56 -7.05
N ALA A 79 3.11 -0.45 -6.19
CA ALA A 79 1.91 -1.24 -5.95
C ALA A 79 0.78 -0.39 -5.36
N CYS A 80 1.09 0.46 -4.37
CA CYS A 80 0.12 1.35 -3.74
C CYS A 80 -0.32 2.48 -4.67
N SER A 81 0.57 2.99 -5.53
CA SER A 81 0.18 3.97 -6.55
C SER A 81 -0.81 3.35 -7.54
N ALA A 82 -0.54 2.14 -8.04
CA ALA A 82 -1.46 1.41 -8.90
C ALA A 82 -2.82 1.15 -8.22
N GLN A 83 -2.82 0.73 -6.94
CA GLN A 83 -4.04 0.49 -6.17
C GLN A 83 -4.86 1.78 -5.94
N ALA A 84 -4.18 2.91 -5.72
CA ALA A 84 -4.82 4.20 -5.54
C ALA A 84 -5.37 4.79 -6.85
N GLY A 85 -5.02 4.22 -8.01
CA GLY A 85 -5.26 4.83 -9.31
C GLY A 85 -4.39 6.08 -9.53
N TRP A 86 -3.16 6.03 -9.01
CA TRP A 86 -2.17 7.09 -9.11
C TRP A 86 -1.02 6.71 -10.06
N LYS A 87 0.14 7.35 -9.88
CA LYS A 87 1.36 7.33 -10.71
C LYS A 87 1.84 5.94 -11.12
#